data_AF-A0A085N1S8-F1
#
_entry.id   AF-A0A085N1S8-F1
#
_cell.length_a   1.000
_cell.length_b   1.000
_cell.length_c   1.000
_cell.angle_alpha   90.00
_cell.angle_beta   90.00
_cell.angle_gamma   90.00
#
_symmetry.space_group_name_H-M   'P 1'
#
loop_
_entity.id
_entity.type
_entity.pdbx_description
1 polymer ?
#
loop_
_entity_poly.entity_id
_entity_poly.type
_entity_poly.pdbx_seq_one_letter_code
_entity_poly.pdbx_strand_id
1 'polypeptide(L)'
;MEMKYLRELLSIIDDAATIAEQHNPNLERSRRFRAGLEDTPSAYRESCDQKSRDAKQLTLTSSFKRSNLTETDDEPQPSTSKHAGIS
;
A
#
# COMPACT_ATOMS: atom_id res chain seq x y z
N MET A 1 31.06 39.53 -30.48
CA MET A 1 31.65 38.29 -31.02
C MET A 1 31.41 37.13 -30.06
N GLU A 2 31.55 37.34 -28.75
CA GLU A 2 31.38 36.32 -27.70
C GLU A 2 30.00 35.63 -27.66
N MET A 3 28.90 36.36 -27.82
CA MET A 3 27.55 35.76 -27.83
C MET A 3 27.30 34.79 -28.99
N LYS A 4 28.00 34.96 -30.13
CA LYS A 4 27.90 34.04 -31.27
C LYS A 4 28.65 32.74 -30.96
N TYR A 5 29.87 32.88 -30.43
CA TYR A 5 30.70 31.75 -30.00
C TYR A 5 30.02 30.93 -28.89
N LEU A 6 29.39 31.60 -27.91
CA LEU A 6 28.66 30.91 -26.85
C LEU A 6 27.48 30.08 -27.40
N ARG A 7 26.71 30.64 -28.35
CA ARG A 7 25.60 29.91 -28.99
C ARG A 7 26.09 28.71 -29.81
N GLU A 8 27.18 28.89 -30.53
CA GLU A 8 27.79 27.83 -31.33
C GLU A 8 28.33 26.70 -30.44
N LEU A 9 28.99 27.05 -29.33
CA LEU A 9 29.45 26.08 -28.35
C LEU A 9 28.30 25.30 -27.70
N LEU A 10 27.20 25.99 -27.34
CA LEU A 10 26.01 25.32 -26.81
C LEU A 10 25.38 24.38 -27.84
N SER A 11 25.30 24.79 -29.10
CA SER A 11 24.80 23.94 -30.19
C SER A 11 25.61 22.65 -30.34
N ILE A 12 26.94 22.73 -30.23
CA ILE A 12 27.84 21.56 -30.31
C ILE A 12 27.61 20.61 -29.12
N ILE A 13 27.36 21.15 -27.92
CA ILE A 13 27.09 20.34 -26.72
C ILE A 13 25.75 19.60 -26.87
N ASP A 14 24.71 20.28 -27.36
CA ASP A 14 23.39 19.67 -27.56
C ASP A 14 23.43 18.57 -28.63
N ASP A 15 24.16 18.79 -29.73
CA ASP A 15 24.38 17.78 -30.77
C ASP A 15 25.14 16.57 -30.22
N ALA A 16 26.22 16.80 -29.45
CA ALA A 16 26.99 15.73 -28.83
C ALA A 16 26.16 14.91 -27.84
N ALA A 17 25.31 15.55 -27.05
CA ALA A 17 24.38 14.87 -26.13
C ALA A 17 23.37 14.00 -26.89
N THR A 18 22.82 14.52 -27.99
CA THR A 18 21.87 13.79 -28.85
C THR A 18 22.52 12.56 -29.49
N ILE A 19 23.75 12.69 -29.99
CA ILE A 19 24.53 11.58 -30.55
C ILE A 19 24.82 10.53 -29.46
N ALA A 20 25.21 10.96 -28.25
CA ALA A 20 25.45 10.06 -27.13
C ALA A 20 24.18 9.29 -26.70
N GLU A 21 23.01 9.92 -26.75
CA GLU A 21 21.72 9.26 -26.48
C GLU A 21 21.35 8.25 -27.57
N GLN A 22 21.52 8.61 -28.85
CA GLN A 22 21.24 7.71 -29.99
C GLN A 22 22.15 6.49 -30.04
N HIS A 23 23.44 6.67 -29.72
CA HIS A 23 24.44 5.60 -29.79
C HIS A 23 24.63 4.82 -28.49
N ASN A 24 23.89 5.15 -27.43
CA ASN A 24 23.88 4.39 -26.19
C ASN A 24 22.58 3.56 -26.08
N PRO A 25 22.58 2.31 -26.57
CA PRO A 25 21.39 1.44 -26.49
C PRO A 25 20.96 1.15 -25.05
N ASN A 26 21.83 1.39 -24.06
CA ASN A 26 21.52 1.24 -22.65
C ASN A 26 20.81 2.49 -22.07
N LEU A 27 21.01 3.68 -22.65
CA LEU A 27 20.42 4.91 -22.12
C LEU A 27 18.89 4.95 -22.31
N GLU A 28 18.42 4.70 -23.54
CA GLU A 28 16.98 4.65 -23.82
C GLU A 28 16.29 3.50 -23.05
N ARG A 29 16.98 2.36 -22.93
CA ARG A 29 16.52 1.22 -22.14
C ARG A 29 16.41 1.57 -20.65
N SER A 30 17.41 2.23 -20.10
CA SER A 30 17.44 2.72 -18.73
C SER A 30 16.33 3.75 -18.48
N ARG A 31 16.13 4.69 -19.42
CA ARG A 31 15.04 5.68 -19.36
C ARG A 31 13.67 5.03 -19.29
N ARG A 32 13.37 4.08 -20.18
CA ARG A 32 12.09 3.35 -20.19
C ARG A 32 11.90 2.50 -18.93
N PHE A 33 12.96 1.85 -18.47
CA PHE A 33 12.91 1.06 -17.23
C PHE A 33 12.59 1.94 -16.02
N ARG A 34 13.20 3.13 -15.94
CA ARG A 34 12.93 4.11 -14.88
C ARG A 34 11.51 4.66 -14.94
N ALA A 35 11.05 5.07 -16.13
CA ALA A 35 9.69 5.56 -16.32
C ALA A 35 8.64 4.49 -15.96
N GLY A 36 8.86 3.22 -16.34
CA GLY A 36 7.99 2.11 -15.94
C GLY A 36 8.06 1.76 -14.45
N LEU A 37 9.05 2.27 -13.71
CA LEU A 37 9.22 2.04 -12.28
C LEU A 37 8.69 3.20 -11.43
N GLU A 38 8.35 4.35 -12.01
CA GLU A 38 7.87 5.52 -11.25
C GLU A 38 6.59 5.23 -10.46
N ASP A 39 5.73 4.34 -10.96
CA ASP A 39 4.47 3.98 -10.30
C ASP A 39 4.63 2.90 -9.20
N THR A 40 5.71 2.12 -9.26
CA THR A 40 5.90 0.94 -8.39
C THR A 40 6.02 1.29 -6.90
N PRO A 41 6.80 2.32 -6.48
CA PRO A 41 6.86 2.74 -5.08
C PRO A 41 5.51 3.27 -4.57
N SER A 42 4.70 3.89 -5.44
CA SER A 42 3.38 4.39 -5.06
C SER A 42 2.39 3.24 -4.82
N ALA A 43 2.33 2.30 -5.75
CA ALA A 43 1.48 1.11 -5.63
C ALA A 43 1.85 0.26 -4.41
N TYR A 44 3.16 0.11 -4.13
CA TYR A 44 3.62 -0.59 -2.94
C TYR A 44 3.17 0.11 -1.65
N ARG A 45 3.35 1.43 -1.55
CA ARG A 45 2.93 2.22 -0.38
C ARG A 45 1.42 2.12 -0.16
N GLU A 46 0.63 2.27 -1.22
CA GLU A 46 -0.83 2.17 -1.16
C GLU A 46 -1.28 0.78 -0.67
N SER A 47 -0.61 -0.29 -1.10
CA SER A 47 -0.88 -1.65 -0.62
C SER A 47 -0.59 -1.82 0.87
N CYS A 48 0.51 -1.22 1.37
CA CYS A 48 0.84 -1.23 2.79
C CYS A 48 -0.18 -0.45 3.62
N ASP A 49 -0.61 0.71 3.13
CA ASP A 49 -1.60 1.55 3.78
C ASP A 49 -2.98 0.87 3.83
N GLN A 50 -3.38 0.20 2.75
CA GLN A 50 -4.60 -0.62 2.71
C GLN A 50 -4.53 -1.74 3.75
N LYS A 51 -3.44 -2.51 3.79
CA LYS A 51 -3.24 -3.58 4.77
C LYS A 51 -3.31 -3.07 6.22
N SER A 52 -2.74 -1.90 6.48
CA SER A 52 -2.82 -1.25 7.80
C SER A 52 -4.26 -0.89 8.18
N ARG A 53 -5.03 -0.32 7.24
CA ARG A 53 -6.45 0.00 7.45
C ARG A 53 -7.28 -1.25 7.72
N ASP A 54 -7.08 -2.30 6.94
CA ASP A 54 -7.81 -3.57 7.10
C ASP A 54 -7.54 -4.20 8.46
N ALA A 55 -6.27 -4.21 8.91
CA ALA A 55 -5.90 -4.73 10.23
C ALA A 55 -6.56 -3.93 11.37
N LYS A 56 -6.60 -2.60 11.26
CA LYS A 56 -7.28 -1.73 12.24
C LYS A 56 -8.78 -1.99 12.27
N GLN A 57 -9.41 -2.16 11.10
CA GLN A 57 -10.84 -2.47 10.99
C GLN A 57 -11.17 -3.84 11.59
N LEU A 58 -10.38 -4.86 11.31
CA LEU A 58 -10.51 -6.19 11.93
C LEU A 58 -10.38 -6.12 13.45
N THR A 59 -9.43 -5.34 13.95
CA THR A 59 -9.24 -5.15 15.40
C THR A 59 -10.49 -4.51 16.00
N LEU A 60 -10.96 -3.39 15.46
CA LEU A 60 -12.18 -2.71 15.93
C LEU A 60 -13.41 -3.62 15.88
N THR A 61 -13.67 -4.26 14.74
CA THR A 61 -14.85 -5.14 14.58
C THR A 61 -14.80 -6.35 15.52
N SER A 62 -13.62 -6.95 15.73
CA SER A 62 -13.47 -8.04 16.69
C SER A 62 -13.69 -7.60 18.14
N SER A 63 -13.20 -6.42 18.52
CA SER A 63 -13.41 -5.84 19.85
C SER A 63 -14.89 -5.53 20.10
N PHE A 64 -15.60 -4.93 19.15
CA PHE A 64 -17.03 -4.68 19.27
C PHE A 64 -17.86 -5.97 19.37
N LYS A 65 -17.48 -7.02 18.63
CA LYS A 65 -18.18 -8.31 18.70
C LYS A 65 -17.97 -9.01 20.05
N ARG A 66 -16.79 -8.85 20.66
CA ARG A 66 -16.50 -9.34 22.02
C ARG A 66 -17.26 -8.54 23.10
N SER A 67 -17.37 -7.23 22.97
CA SER A 67 -18.07 -6.39 23.96
C SER A 67 -19.58 -6.63 24.01
N ASN A 68 -20.21 -6.99 22.89
CA ASN A 68 -21.61 -7.43 22.84
C ASN A 68 -21.83 -8.86 23.39
N LEU A 69 -20.78 -9.56 23.80
CA LEU A 69 -20.83 -10.86 24.48
C LEU A 69 -20.53 -10.70 25.97
N THR A 70 -21.11 -9.66 26.58
CA THR A 70 -21.15 -9.51 28.04
C THR A 70 -22.62 -9.39 28.40
N GLU A 71 -23.12 -10.36 29.17
CA GLU A 71 -24.46 -10.41 29.77
C GLU A 71 -25.60 -10.98 28.90
N THR A 72 -25.58 -12.31 28.71
CA THR A 72 -26.76 -13.13 29.03
C THR A 72 -26.25 -14.37 29.75
N ASP A 73 -26.13 -14.21 31.06
CA ASP A 73 -26.03 -15.30 32.03
C ASP A 73 -27.39 -16.02 32.06
N ASP A 74 -27.58 -16.99 31.16
CA ASP A 74 -28.66 -17.96 31.25
C ASP A 74 -28.02 -19.34 31.47
N GLU A 75 -27.36 -19.50 32.62
CA GLU A 75 -27.19 -20.83 33.21
C GLU A 75 -28.61 -21.38 33.50
N PRO A 76 -29.04 -22.51 32.90
CA PRO A 76 -30.33 -23.08 33.26
C PRO A 76 -30.22 -23.59 34.69
N GLN A 77 -30.81 -22.88 35.65
CA GLN A 77 -30.92 -23.36 37.03
C GLN A 77 -31.53 -24.78 37.01
N PRO A 78 -30.87 -25.78 37.62
CA PRO A 78 -31.46 -27.11 37.74
C PRO A 78 -32.63 -27.03 38.74
N SER A 79 -33.85 -27.06 38.21
CA SER A 79 -35.07 -27.18 39.01
C SER A 79 -35.10 -28.54 39.71
N THR A 80 -34.71 -28.57 40.99
CA THR A 80 -34.91 -29.73 41.86
C THR A 80 -36.35 -29.74 42.37
N SER A 81 -37.27 -30.31 41.58
CA SER A 81 -38.61 -30.64 42.06
C SER A 81 -38.56 -31.94 42.87
N LYS A 82 -38.41 -31.82 44.19
CA LYS A 82 -38.65 -32.92 45.14
C LYS A 82 -40.14 -33.20 45.21
N HIS A 83 -40.62 -34.27 44.56
CA HIS A 83 -41.90 -34.87 44.94
C HIS A 83 -41.65 -36.00 45.94
N ALA A 84 -41.90 -35.70 47.22
CA ALA A 84 -42.16 -36.70 48.22
C ALA A 84 -43.67 -37.04 48.19
N GLY A 85 -43.95 -38.34 47.96
CA GLY A 85 -45.09 -39.17 48.40
C GLY A 85 -46.53 -38.66 48.28
N ILE A 86 -47.42 -39.48 47.68
CA ILE A 86 -48.35 -40.37 48.42
C ILE A 86 -49.19 -41.23 47.46
N SER A 87 -49.19 -42.55 47.66
CA SER A 87 -50.36 -43.45 47.69
C SER A 87 -49.91 -44.85 48.10
#